data_AF-A0A938EB49-F1
#
_entry.id   AF-A0A938EB49-F1
#
_cell.length_a   1.000
_cell.length_b   1.000
_cell.length_c   1.000
_cell.angle_alpha   90.00
_cell.angle_beta   90.00
_cell.angle_gamma   90.00
#
_symmetry.space_group_name_H-M   'P 1'
#
loop_
_entity.id
_entity.type
_entity.pdbx_description
1 polymer ?
#
loop_
_entity_poly.entity_id
_entity_poly.type
_entity_poly.pdbx_seq_one_letter_code
_entity_poly.pdbx_strand_id
1 'polypeptide(L)'
;MGLVSEIERSLSRQRARQMADGVPELRTSTMTHVVWAPPKWLPRAKAVLAGLAERHPARTILLVPTGGRRDHVGADARVHDFPVGDGREVLSEVIEIRLSGRPAEHPASVVLPLLISDLPAFCRWRGEPLWDASAFDEILGVCDRLVVDSNEWRDPLGGYERLVGVLDRIAASDLAYTRTPG
;
A
#
# COMPACT_ATOMS: atom_id res chain seq x y z
N MET A 1 -16.98 -16.05 -8.55
CA MET A 1 -15.65 -15.68 -9.08
C MET A 1 -15.06 -14.67 -8.11
N GLY A 2 -13.92 -14.96 -7.48
CA GLY A 2 -13.42 -14.15 -6.36
C GLY A 2 -12.78 -12.83 -6.80
N LEU A 3 -12.84 -11.81 -5.94
CA LEU A 3 -12.27 -10.47 -6.14
C LEU A 3 -10.82 -10.50 -6.61
N VAL A 4 -9.98 -11.30 -5.95
CA VAL A 4 -8.55 -11.46 -6.28
C VAL A 4 -8.37 -11.94 -7.73
N SER A 5 -9.16 -12.95 -8.13
CA SER A 5 -9.10 -13.47 -9.49
C SER A 5 -9.56 -12.45 -10.53
N GLU A 6 -10.42 -11.50 -10.16
CA GLU A 6 -10.82 -10.39 -11.03
C GLU A 6 -9.72 -9.33 -11.14
N ILE A 7 -9.07 -8.98 -10.03
CA ILE A 7 -7.91 -8.08 -9.99
C ILE A 7 -6.78 -8.64 -10.87
N GLU A 8 -6.37 -9.89 -10.65
CA GLU A 8 -5.27 -10.50 -11.41
C GLU A 8 -5.58 -10.62 -12.90
N ARG A 9 -6.85 -10.87 -13.27
CA ARG A 9 -7.27 -10.83 -14.68
C ARG A 9 -7.27 -9.41 -15.25
N SER A 10 -7.65 -8.41 -14.47
CA SER A 10 -7.60 -7.00 -14.90
C SER A 10 -6.16 -6.58 -15.16
N LEU A 11 -5.26 -6.83 -14.21
CA LEU A 11 -3.83 -6.57 -14.36
C LEU A 11 -3.28 -7.30 -15.57
N SER A 12 -3.56 -8.60 -15.73
CA SER A 12 -3.11 -9.40 -16.87
C SER A 12 -3.55 -8.83 -18.22
N ARG A 13 -4.80 -8.33 -18.32
CA ARG A 13 -5.29 -7.65 -19.53
C ARG A 13 -4.60 -6.32 -19.79
N GLN A 14 -4.34 -5.52 -18.75
CA GLN A 14 -3.66 -4.24 -18.88
C GLN A 14 -2.20 -4.43 -19.32
N ARG A 15 -1.48 -5.37 -18.69
CA ARG A 15 -0.13 -5.79 -19.07
C ARG A 15 -0.06 -6.20 -20.55
N ALA A 16 -1.01 -7.03 -21.01
CA ALA A 16 -1.03 -7.49 -22.40
C ALA A 16 -1.26 -6.38 -23.43
N ARG A 17 -1.94 -5.29 -23.04
CA ARG A 17 -2.14 -4.12 -23.92
C ARG A 17 -0.87 -3.30 -24.05
N GLN A 18 -0.11 -3.13 -22.97
CA GLN A 18 1.13 -2.34 -22.94
C GLN A 18 2.26 -3.03 -23.71
N MET A 19 2.39 -4.36 -23.59
CA MET A 19 3.36 -5.14 -24.37
C MET A 19 3.17 -5.01 -25.90
N ALA A 20 1.97 -4.66 -26.38
CA ALA A 20 1.71 -4.47 -27.80
C ALA A 20 2.32 -3.16 -28.36
N ASP A 21 2.70 -2.21 -27.48
CA ASP A 21 3.24 -0.90 -27.88
C ASP A 21 4.76 -0.94 -28.18
N GLY A 22 5.40 -2.12 -28.09
CA GLY A 22 6.71 -2.39 -28.71
C GLY A 22 7.94 -1.93 -27.92
N VAL A 23 7.78 -1.39 -26.71
CA VAL A 23 8.89 -1.04 -25.81
C VAL A 23 9.33 -2.29 -25.03
N PRO A 24 10.65 -2.59 -24.93
CA PRO A 24 11.13 -3.69 -24.07
C PRO A 24 10.84 -3.39 -22.59
N GLU A 25 9.85 -4.08 -22.02
CA GLU A 25 9.41 -3.90 -20.63
C GLU A 25 10.23 -4.77 -19.66
N LEU A 26 10.89 -4.13 -18.69
CA LEU A 26 11.59 -4.83 -17.61
C LEU A 26 10.68 -4.93 -16.39
N ARG A 27 10.03 -6.09 -16.25
CA ARG A 27 9.33 -6.45 -15.02
C ARG A 27 10.33 -6.71 -13.91
N THR A 28 10.49 -5.75 -13.03
CA THR A 28 11.37 -5.86 -11.87
C THR A 28 10.74 -5.24 -10.64
N SER A 29 9.48 -5.57 -10.31
CA SER A 29 8.97 -5.21 -8.98
C SER A 29 9.93 -5.75 -7.92
N THR A 30 10.51 -4.88 -7.12
CA THR A 30 11.47 -5.27 -6.07
C THR A 30 10.80 -5.48 -4.71
N MET A 31 9.56 -5.01 -4.57
CA MET A 31 8.80 -5.05 -3.32
C MET A 31 7.29 -4.87 -3.58
N THR A 32 6.49 -5.12 -2.55
CA THR A 32 5.08 -4.72 -2.47
C THR A 32 4.90 -3.59 -1.46
N HIS A 33 4.26 -2.50 -1.86
CA HIS A 33 3.82 -1.43 -0.97
C HIS A 33 2.34 -1.62 -0.62
N VAL A 34 2.04 -1.87 0.65
CA VAL A 34 0.68 -1.86 1.18
C VAL A 34 0.44 -0.49 1.78
N VAL A 35 -0.49 0.29 1.25
CA VAL A 35 -0.75 1.67 1.73
C VAL A 35 -2.12 1.72 2.38
N TRP A 36 -2.17 1.89 3.70
CA TRP A 36 -3.41 2.14 4.43
C TRP A 36 -3.71 3.65 4.43
N ALA A 37 -4.69 4.07 3.63
CA ALA A 37 -5.03 5.48 3.41
C ALA A 37 -6.54 5.73 3.55
N PRO A 38 -7.02 6.04 4.77
CA PRO A 38 -8.37 6.57 4.96
C PRO A 38 -8.65 7.76 4.02
N PRO A 39 -9.92 8.04 3.65
CA PRO A 39 -10.26 9.04 2.63
C PRO A 39 -9.57 10.41 2.77
N LYS A 40 -9.39 10.89 4.01
CA LYS A 40 -8.67 12.14 4.29
C LYS A 40 -7.22 12.16 3.79
N TRP A 41 -6.55 11.00 3.74
CA TRP A 41 -5.16 10.85 3.35
C TRP A 41 -4.98 10.39 1.89
N LEU A 42 -6.06 9.94 1.25
CA LEU A 42 -6.01 9.36 -0.09
C LEU A 42 -5.37 10.28 -1.15
N PRO A 43 -5.69 11.60 -1.23
CA PRO A 43 -5.05 12.48 -2.20
C PRO A 43 -3.53 12.56 -2.02
N ARG A 44 -3.06 12.71 -0.78
CA ARG A 44 -1.63 12.77 -0.45
C ARG A 44 -0.93 11.42 -0.66
N ALA A 45 -1.62 10.30 -0.45
CA ALA A 45 -1.10 8.98 -0.77
C ALA A 45 -0.87 8.81 -2.27
N LYS A 46 -1.86 9.17 -3.10
CA LYS A 46 -1.74 9.09 -4.56
C LYS A 46 -0.64 9.99 -5.13
N ALA A 47 -0.51 11.21 -4.61
CA ALA A 47 0.55 12.13 -5.04
C ALA A 47 1.95 11.58 -4.76
N VAL A 48 2.16 10.96 -3.60
CA VAL A 48 3.44 10.33 -3.25
C VAL A 48 3.72 9.09 -4.10
N LEU A 49 2.71 8.26 -4.35
CA LEU A 49 2.84 7.07 -5.21
C LEU A 49 3.25 7.43 -6.63
N ALA A 50 2.68 8.49 -7.20
CA ALA A 50 3.04 8.98 -8.53
C ALA A 50 4.53 9.37 -8.63
N GLY A 51 5.12 9.91 -7.55
CA GLY A 51 6.54 10.28 -7.51
C GLY A 51 7.50 9.14 -7.14
N LEU A 52 7.03 8.10 -6.45
CA LEU A 52 7.84 6.92 -6.08
C LEU A 52 7.99 5.92 -7.22
N ALA A 53 6.94 5.77 -8.03
CA ALA A 53 6.89 4.76 -9.08
C ALA A 53 7.92 5.01 -10.21
N GLU A 54 8.41 6.24 -10.35
CA GLU A 54 9.52 6.60 -11.25
C GLU A 54 10.87 5.99 -10.80
N ARG A 55 11.06 5.75 -9.48
CA ARG A 55 12.36 5.40 -8.89
C ARG A 55 12.45 3.96 -8.41
N HIS A 56 11.33 3.38 -8.00
CA HIS A 56 11.28 2.05 -7.40
C HIS A 56 10.12 1.24 -7.99
N PRO A 57 10.37 0.36 -8.96
CA PRO A 57 9.36 -0.56 -9.45
C PRO A 57 8.75 -1.37 -8.30
N ALA A 58 7.45 -1.28 -8.08
CA ALA A 58 6.77 -2.00 -7.01
C ALA A 58 5.32 -2.29 -7.38
N ARG A 59 4.73 -3.31 -6.75
CA ARG A 59 3.28 -3.45 -6.68
C ARG A 59 2.78 -2.62 -5.51
N THR A 60 1.82 -1.74 -5.74
CA THR A 60 1.15 -0.95 -4.71
C THR A 60 -0.27 -1.45 -4.50
N ILE A 61 -0.60 -1.84 -3.27
CA ILE A 61 -1.96 -2.15 -2.82
C ILE A 61 -2.42 -0.97 -1.96
N LEU A 62 -3.27 -0.10 -2.50
CA LEU A 62 -3.81 1.08 -1.83
C LEU A 62 -5.15 0.76 -1.17
N LEU A 63 -5.13 0.52 0.13
CA LEU A 63 -6.31 0.23 0.95
C LEU A 63 -6.97 1.52 1.43
N VAL A 64 -8.25 1.68 1.09
CA VAL A 64 -9.07 2.85 1.41
C VAL A 64 -10.23 2.41 2.30
N PRO A 65 -10.09 2.44 3.64
CA PRO A 65 -11.20 2.16 4.55
C PRO A 65 -12.21 3.31 4.48
N THR A 66 -13.35 3.12 3.81
CA THR A 66 -14.33 4.18 3.57
C THR A 66 -15.27 4.44 4.74
N GLY A 67 -15.24 3.59 5.77
CA GLY A 67 -16.20 3.59 6.86
C GLY A 67 -17.56 3.02 6.44
N GLY A 68 -18.39 2.70 7.41
CA GLY A 68 -19.73 2.13 7.21
C GLY A 68 -19.86 0.70 7.74
N ARG A 69 -21.08 0.35 8.15
CA ARG A 69 -21.41 -0.94 8.80
C ARG A 69 -21.74 -2.06 7.81
N ARG A 70 -22.06 -1.74 6.56
CA ARG A 70 -22.34 -2.75 5.53
C ARG A 70 -21.03 -3.24 4.95
N ASP A 71 -20.94 -4.55 4.80
CA ASP A 71 -19.81 -5.18 4.12
C ASP A 71 -19.77 -4.75 2.66
N HIS A 72 -18.64 -4.20 2.27
CA HIS A 72 -18.37 -3.89 0.87
C HIS A 72 -16.87 -3.98 0.61
N VAL A 73 -16.53 -4.64 -0.50
CA VAL A 73 -15.21 -4.56 -1.11
C VAL A 73 -15.38 -4.14 -2.55
N GLY A 74 -14.89 -2.96 -2.88
CA GLY A 74 -14.74 -2.52 -4.25
C GLY A 74 -13.25 -2.44 -4.59
N ALA A 75 -12.81 -3.04 -5.68
CA ALA A 75 -11.44 -2.91 -6.15
C ALA A 75 -11.39 -2.34 -7.56
N ASP A 76 -10.43 -1.46 -7.79
CA ASP A 76 -10.03 -0.97 -9.10
C ASP A 76 -8.53 -1.22 -9.26
N ALA A 77 -8.16 -1.94 -10.31
CA ALA A 77 -6.77 -2.32 -10.58
C ALA A 77 -6.28 -1.61 -11.84
N ARG A 78 -5.14 -0.93 -11.73
CA ARG A 78 -4.53 -0.16 -12.80
C ARG A 78 -3.04 -0.50 -12.89
N VAL A 79 -2.55 -0.65 -14.11
CA VAL A 79 -1.12 -0.65 -14.40
C VAL A 79 -0.75 0.77 -14.84
N HIS A 80 0.33 1.29 -14.27
CA HIS A 80 0.87 2.60 -14.60
C HIS A 80 2.28 2.43 -15.19
N ASP A 81 2.54 3.18 -16.25
CA ASP A 81 3.80 3.15 -16.97
C ASP A 81 4.60 4.39 -16.60
N PHE A 82 5.84 4.17 -16.19
CA PHE A 82 6.77 5.24 -15.85
C PHE A 82 7.98 5.16 -16.77
N PRO A 83 8.31 6.23 -17.51
CA PRO A 83 9.50 6.25 -18.33
C PRO A 83 10.73 6.19 -17.41
N VAL A 84 11.61 5.25 -17.70
CA VAL A 84 12.95 5.15 -17.13
C VAL A 84 13.91 5.47 -18.26
N GLY A 85 14.98 6.22 -17.99
CA GLY A 85 15.94 6.64 -19.03
C GLY A 85 16.39 5.48 -19.96
N ASP A 86 16.85 5.84 -21.15
CA ASP A 86 17.21 4.93 -22.26
C ASP A 86 16.03 4.24 -22.98
N GLY A 87 14.85 4.88 -23.00
CA GLY A 87 13.70 4.39 -23.77
C GLY A 87 13.08 3.10 -23.21
N ARG A 88 13.25 2.85 -21.91
CA ARG A 88 12.65 1.72 -21.18
C ARG A 88 11.52 2.23 -20.31
N GLU A 89 10.52 1.41 -20.07
CA GLU A 89 9.45 1.74 -19.13
C GLU A 89 9.41 0.74 -18.00
N VAL A 90 9.17 1.25 -16.79
CA VAL A 90 8.90 0.43 -15.61
C VAL A 90 7.40 0.45 -15.35
N LEU A 91 6.84 -0.75 -15.27
CA LEU A 91 5.46 -0.94 -14.85
C LEU A 91 5.38 -0.90 -13.32
N SER A 92 4.55 -0.02 -12.80
CA SER A 92 4.12 -0.04 -11.40
C SER A 92 2.63 -0.39 -11.36
N GLU A 93 2.31 -1.44 -10.62
CA GLU A 93 0.94 -1.92 -10.50
C GLU A 93 0.27 -1.23 -9.32
N VAL A 94 -0.84 -0.53 -9.54
CA VAL A 94 -1.59 0.12 -8.46
C VAL A 94 -2.97 -0.54 -8.36
N ILE A 95 -3.20 -1.21 -7.25
CA ILE A 95 -4.46 -1.86 -6.91
C ILE A 95 -5.13 -1.04 -5.81
N GLU A 96 -6.13 -0.22 -6.16
CA GLU A 96 -6.92 0.52 -5.19
C GLU A 96 -8.09 -0.34 -4.69
N ILE A 97 -8.20 -0.52 -3.38
CA ILE A 97 -9.23 -1.34 -2.75
C ILE A 97 -9.97 -0.50 -1.71
N ARG A 98 -11.26 -0.31 -1.91
CA ARG A 98 -12.18 0.35 -0.98
C ARG A 98 -12.84 -0.69 -0.09
N LEU A 99 -12.72 -0.51 1.22
CA LEU A 99 -13.17 -1.46 2.24
C LEU A 99 -14.19 -0.80 3.19
N SER A 100 -15.30 -1.47 3.47
CA SER A 100 -16.21 -1.15 4.58
C SER A 100 -16.82 -2.42 5.21
N GLY A 101 -17.29 -2.32 6.46
CA GLY A 101 -17.76 -3.48 7.23
C GLY A 101 -16.64 -4.45 7.58
N ARG A 102 -16.95 -5.76 7.64
CA ARG A 102 -16.01 -6.83 7.99
C ARG A 102 -14.71 -6.83 7.17
N PRO A 103 -14.72 -6.59 5.84
CA PRO A 103 -13.48 -6.48 5.07
C PRO A 103 -12.52 -5.38 5.52
N ALA A 104 -13.03 -4.30 6.10
CA ALA A 104 -12.19 -3.24 6.67
C ALA A 104 -11.58 -3.66 8.03
N GLU A 105 -12.18 -4.63 8.72
CA GLU A 105 -11.70 -5.21 9.98
C GLU A 105 -10.71 -6.37 9.76
N HIS A 106 -10.82 -7.07 8.62
CA HIS A 106 -9.97 -8.20 8.21
C HIS A 106 -9.26 -7.99 6.86
N PRO A 107 -8.47 -6.92 6.71
CA PRO A 107 -7.84 -6.59 5.43
C PRO A 107 -6.77 -7.60 4.99
N ALA A 108 -6.19 -8.41 5.88
CA ALA A 108 -5.19 -9.42 5.50
C ALA A 108 -5.73 -10.42 4.48
N SER A 109 -7.02 -10.79 4.62
CA SER A 109 -7.71 -11.70 3.70
C SER A 109 -7.72 -11.22 2.23
N VAL A 110 -7.61 -9.91 2.02
CA VAL A 110 -7.56 -9.28 0.70
C VAL A 110 -6.11 -9.02 0.28
N VAL A 111 -5.25 -8.63 1.22
CA VAL A 111 -3.85 -8.27 0.95
C VAL A 111 -2.98 -9.49 0.65
N LEU A 112 -3.02 -10.52 1.49
CA LEU A 112 -2.18 -11.72 1.37
C LEU A 112 -2.12 -12.32 -0.04
N PRO A 113 -3.26 -12.59 -0.70
CA PRO A 113 -3.24 -13.19 -2.03
C PRO A 113 -2.76 -12.24 -3.14
N LEU A 114 -2.59 -10.95 -2.85
CA LEU A 114 -2.08 -9.94 -3.79
C LEU A 114 -0.58 -9.64 -3.58
N LEU A 115 0.03 -10.17 -2.52
CA LEU A 115 1.47 -10.06 -2.30
C LEU A 115 2.22 -10.84 -3.38
N ILE A 116 3.37 -10.31 -3.80
CA ILE A 116 4.28 -11.03 -4.70
C ILE A 116 5.15 -11.94 -3.83
N SER A 117 5.15 -13.24 -4.12
CA SER A 117 5.98 -14.23 -3.42
C SER A 117 7.45 -13.80 -3.42
N ASP A 118 8.13 -14.04 -2.31
CA ASP A 118 9.57 -13.83 -2.13
C ASP A 118 10.04 -12.36 -2.24
N LEU A 119 9.11 -11.41 -2.32
CA LEU A 119 9.41 -9.98 -2.26
C LEU A 119 8.93 -9.36 -0.93
N PRO A 120 9.70 -8.41 -0.37
CA PRO A 120 9.31 -7.76 0.87
C PRO A 120 8.04 -6.90 0.69
N ALA A 121 7.18 -6.92 1.70
CA ALA A 121 5.95 -6.15 1.81
C ALA A 121 6.11 -5.04 2.87
N PHE A 122 6.05 -3.78 2.43
CA PHE A 122 6.13 -2.61 3.29
C PHE A 122 4.75 -1.99 3.48
N CYS A 123 4.28 -1.89 4.72
CA CYS A 123 3.07 -1.16 5.05
C CYS A 123 3.36 0.32 5.27
N ARG A 124 2.82 1.21 4.43
CA ARG A 124 2.71 2.65 4.73
C ARG A 124 1.36 2.94 5.37
N TRP A 125 1.37 3.26 6.66
CA TRP A 125 0.16 3.67 7.38
C TRP A 125 0.02 5.20 7.36
N ARG A 126 -1.09 5.73 6.84
CA ARG A 126 -1.35 7.17 6.79
C ARG A 126 -2.19 7.65 7.97
N GLY A 127 -1.71 8.70 8.63
CA GLY A 127 -2.24 9.19 9.90
C GLY A 127 -1.76 8.38 11.10
N GLU A 128 -2.31 8.75 12.25
CA GLU A 128 -2.17 7.97 13.48
C GLU A 128 -2.87 6.60 13.34
N PRO A 129 -2.17 5.49 13.60
CA PRO A 129 -2.78 4.18 13.71
C PRO A 129 -3.86 4.13 14.78
N LEU A 130 -4.93 3.42 14.49
CA LEU A 130 -5.85 2.96 15.51
C LEU A 130 -5.23 1.70 16.11
N TRP A 131 -4.39 1.89 17.13
CA TRP A 131 -3.50 0.86 17.65
C TRP A 131 -4.21 -0.42 18.13
N ASP A 132 -5.45 -0.31 18.61
CA ASP A 132 -6.26 -1.44 19.09
C ASP A 132 -7.24 -1.98 18.03
N ALA A 133 -7.19 -1.47 16.79
CA ALA A 133 -8.08 -1.93 15.74
C ALA A 133 -7.56 -3.25 15.12
N SER A 134 -8.46 -4.22 14.93
CA SER A 134 -8.17 -5.49 14.23
C SER A 134 -7.43 -5.28 12.90
N ALA A 135 -7.83 -4.26 12.14
CA ALA A 135 -7.20 -3.94 10.86
C ALA A 135 -5.70 -3.63 10.98
N PHE A 136 -5.27 -3.01 12.07
CA PHE A 136 -3.86 -2.74 12.31
C PHE A 136 -3.10 -4.05 12.54
N ASP A 137 -3.59 -4.90 13.44
CA ASP A 137 -2.99 -6.21 13.72
C ASP A 137 -2.94 -7.12 12.48
N GLU A 138 -4.03 -7.15 11.70
CA GLU A 138 -4.13 -7.91 10.45
C GLU A 138 -3.09 -7.47 9.42
N ILE A 139 -2.88 -6.17 9.24
CA ILE A 139 -1.88 -5.64 8.31
C ILE A 139 -0.45 -5.91 8.80
N LEU A 140 -0.21 -5.75 10.11
CA LEU A 140 1.08 -6.06 10.73
C LEU A 140 1.45 -7.54 10.55
N GLY A 141 0.47 -8.45 10.60
CA GLY A 141 0.70 -9.88 10.42
C GLY A 141 1.10 -10.31 9.00
N VAL A 142 1.04 -9.40 8.02
CA VAL A 142 1.26 -9.74 6.60
C VAL A 142 2.27 -8.83 5.90
N CYS A 143 2.92 -7.94 6.66
CA CYS A 143 3.93 -7.02 6.15
C CYS A 143 5.24 -7.19 6.94
N ASP A 144 6.37 -6.99 6.27
CA ASP A 144 7.70 -7.11 6.87
C ASP A 144 8.13 -5.84 7.62
N ARG A 145 7.59 -4.69 7.23
CA ARG A 145 7.93 -3.40 7.83
C ARG A 145 6.75 -2.44 7.84
N LEU A 146 6.57 -1.76 8.97
CA LEU A 146 5.66 -0.63 9.14
C LEU A 146 6.39 0.69 8.87
N VAL A 147 5.78 1.57 8.09
CA VAL A 147 6.26 2.91 7.79
C VAL A 147 5.19 3.92 8.22
N VAL A 148 5.53 4.78 9.16
CA VAL A 148 4.65 5.82 9.73
C VAL A 148 5.21 7.21 9.47
N ASP A 149 4.41 8.24 9.74
CA ASP A 149 4.88 9.63 9.80
C ASP A 149 4.25 10.27 11.02
N SER A 150 5.04 10.42 12.09
CA SER A 150 4.54 10.95 13.37
C SER A 150 4.14 12.43 13.29
N ASN A 151 4.41 13.14 12.19
CA ASN A 151 3.81 14.46 11.94
C ASN A 151 2.33 14.36 11.53
N GLU A 152 1.85 13.17 11.15
CA GLU A 152 0.44 12.91 10.85
C GLU A 152 -0.37 12.50 12.10
N TRP A 153 0.27 12.44 13.28
CA TRP A 153 -0.32 12.01 14.55
C TRP A 153 -0.85 13.18 15.38
N ARG A 154 -1.90 12.94 16.16
CA ARG A 154 -2.45 13.94 17.09
C ARG A 154 -1.63 14.04 18.37
N ASP A 155 -1.20 12.88 18.90
CA ASP A 155 -0.29 12.78 20.04
C ASP A 155 0.96 11.98 19.66
N PRO A 156 2.04 12.66 19.23
CA PRO A 156 3.28 11.99 18.89
C PRO A 156 3.90 11.19 20.03
N LEU A 157 3.86 11.69 21.26
CA LEU A 157 4.53 11.05 22.40
C LEU A 157 3.81 9.75 22.78
N GLY A 158 2.49 9.81 22.99
CA GLY A 158 1.69 8.62 23.24
C GLY A 158 1.73 7.65 22.06
N GLY A 159 1.74 8.15 20.83
CA GLY A 159 1.91 7.32 19.63
C GLY A 159 3.22 6.55 19.59
N TYR A 160 4.33 7.12 20.06
CA TYR A 160 5.62 6.41 20.14
C TYR A 160 5.60 5.30 21.19
N GLU A 161 4.98 5.52 22.35
CA GLU A 161 4.81 4.47 23.36
C GLU A 161 4.06 3.26 22.78
N ARG A 162 3.01 3.53 22.00
CA ARG A 162 2.24 2.49 21.30
C ARG A 162 3.05 1.83 20.18
N LEU A 163 3.85 2.59 19.43
CA LEU A 163 4.72 2.07 18.38
C LEU A 163 5.80 1.13 18.95
N VAL A 164 6.42 1.51 20.07
CA VAL A 164 7.40 0.65 20.77
C VAL A 164 6.78 -0.70 21.13
N GLY A 165 5.52 -0.71 21.57
CA GLY A 165 4.79 -1.93 21.91
C GLY A 165 4.59 -2.92 20.76
N VAL A 166 4.87 -2.54 19.50
CA VAL A 166 4.75 -3.45 18.35
C VAL A 166 6.09 -3.77 17.67
N LEU A 167 7.21 -3.22 18.14
CA LEU A 167 8.52 -3.42 17.50
C LEU A 167 9.02 -4.87 17.55
N ASP A 168 8.59 -5.65 18.54
CA ASP A 168 8.88 -7.08 18.62
C ASP A 168 8.18 -7.91 17.53
N ARG A 169 7.13 -7.35 16.93
CA ARG A 169 6.30 -8.02 15.91
C ARG A 169 6.65 -7.59 14.50
N ILE A 170 7.13 -6.35 14.33
CA ILE A 170 7.40 -5.76 13.02
C ILE A 170 8.50 -4.71 13.12
N ALA A 171 9.38 -4.65 12.12
CA ALA A 171 10.31 -3.54 12.00
C ALA A 171 9.53 -2.25 11.67
N ALA A 172 9.86 -1.13 12.30
CA ALA A 172 9.20 0.14 12.02
C ALA A 172 10.17 1.23 11.53
N SER A 173 9.66 2.16 10.74
CA SER A 173 10.36 3.37 10.29
C SER A 173 9.42 4.56 10.36
N ASP A 174 9.92 5.68 10.88
CA ASP A 174 9.21 6.96 10.87
C ASP A 174 9.81 7.90 9.82
N LEU A 175 8.97 8.54 9.01
CA LEU A 175 9.36 9.53 8.01
C LEU A 175 9.50 10.95 8.58
N ALA A 176 9.16 11.18 9.85
CA ALA A 176 9.33 12.47 10.51
C ALA A 176 10.81 12.81 10.75
N TYR A 177 11.55 13.11 9.68
CA TYR A 177 13.00 13.39 9.72
C TYR A 177 13.35 14.85 10.03
N THR A 178 12.36 15.75 10.18
CA THR A 178 12.58 17.21 10.30
C THR A 178 12.16 17.84 11.63
N ARG A 179 11.99 17.07 12.70
CA ARG A 179 11.98 17.68 14.04
C ARG A 179 13.41 17.97 14.48
N THR A 180 14.00 19.04 13.93
CA THR A 180 15.07 19.72 14.64
C THR A 180 14.42 20.31 15.91
N PRO A 181 14.83 19.92 17.12
CA PRO A 181 14.40 20.64 18.31
C PRO A 181 14.95 22.06 18.18
N GLY A 182 14.05 23.04 18.06
CA GLY A 182 14.37 24.44 18.26
C GLY A 182 14.32 24.78 19.75
#